data_AF-A0A2G9TIC0-F1
#
_entry.id   AF-A0A2G9TIC0-F1
#
_cell.length_a   1.000
_cell.length_b   1.000
_cell.length_c   1.000
_cell.angle_alpha   90.00
_cell.angle_beta   90.00
_cell.angle_gamma   90.00
#
_symmetry.space_group_name_H-M   'P 1'
#
loop_
_entity.id
_entity.type
_entity.pdbx_description
1 polymer ?
#
loop_
_entity_poly.entity_id
_entity_poly.type
_entity_poly.pdbx_seq_one_letter_code
_entity_poly.pdbx_strand_id
1 'polypeptide(L)'
;GGGAAHMISESRVDDDKEHHIRLERRGRRGILKVDNEVEQSGLSSGILAMLNADGNIFIGGVHDVYRDTGGLHSKNFVGCVADVALNGEIIDLMGTAIDGKNVKPCDEWISPRRRRLKGRRYGYIPCQNYKKV
;
A
#
# COMPACT_ATOMS: atom_id res chain seq x y z
N GLY A 1 -20.58 7.97 -1.29
CA GLY A 1 -20.30 7.10 -0.12
C GLY A 1 -20.94 7.69 1.13
N GLY A 2 -20.93 6.96 2.25
CA GLY A 2 -21.54 7.43 3.52
C GLY A 2 -20.66 8.38 4.36
N GLY A 3 -19.41 8.58 3.95
CA GLY A 3 -18.38 9.35 4.65
C GLY A 3 -17.13 8.52 4.90
N ALA A 4 -15.97 9.17 5.02
CA ALA A 4 -14.69 8.51 5.23
C ALA A 4 -14.47 8.14 6.71
N ALA A 5 -13.84 6.99 6.95
CA ALA A 5 -13.26 6.66 8.25
C ALA A 5 -11.76 6.98 8.20
N HIS A 6 -11.23 7.58 9.26
CA HIS A 6 -9.81 7.83 9.41
C HIS A 6 -9.26 6.92 10.52
N MET A 7 -8.26 6.11 10.20
CA MET A 7 -7.58 5.21 11.14
C MET A 7 -6.09 5.48 11.07
N ILE A 8 -5.45 5.55 12.22
CA ILE A 8 -4.02 5.86 12.37
C ILE A 8 -3.44 4.80 13.30
N SER A 9 -2.23 4.31 13.01
CA SER A 9 -1.47 3.48 13.95
C SER A 9 -1.02 4.30 15.16
N GLU A 10 -0.71 3.63 16.26
CA GLU A 10 -0.13 4.28 17.45
C GLU A 10 1.35 4.63 17.21
N SER A 11 2.07 3.78 16.48
CA SER A 11 3.47 3.99 16.14
C SER A 11 3.66 4.63 14.76
N ARG A 12 4.77 5.34 14.65
CA ARG A 12 5.29 5.88 13.39
C ARG A 12 6.08 4.79 12.66
N VAL A 13 6.11 4.87 11.34
CA VAL A 13 6.73 3.86 10.45
C VAL A 13 7.83 4.43 9.54
N ASP A 14 8.24 5.67 9.78
CA ASP A 14 9.28 6.39 9.05
C ASP A 14 10.61 6.37 9.84
N ASP A 15 11.01 5.18 10.29
CA ASP A 15 12.23 4.96 11.07
C ASP A 15 13.34 4.23 10.27
N ASP A 16 13.21 4.23 8.93
CA ASP A 16 14.06 3.53 7.97
C ASP A 16 14.12 1.99 8.17
N LYS A 17 13.13 1.40 8.86
CA LYS A 17 12.99 -0.06 8.98
C LYS A 17 11.84 -0.60 8.14
N GLU A 18 11.88 -1.92 7.94
CA GLU A 18 10.80 -2.65 7.28
C GLU A 18 9.60 -2.79 8.23
N HIS A 19 8.42 -2.43 7.74
CA HIS A 19 7.15 -2.56 8.45
C HIS A 19 6.15 -3.39 7.64
N HIS A 20 5.40 -4.25 8.34
CA HIS A 20 4.38 -5.12 7.78
C HIS A 20 3.00 -4.51 8.04
N ILE A 21 2.37 -3.98 6.99
CA ILE A 21 1.09 -3.28 7.11
C ILE A 21 -0.03 -4.15 6.55
N ARG A 22 -1.07 -4.41 7.36
CA ARG A 22 -2.29 -5.09 6.94
C ARG A 22 -3.48 -4.16 7.05
N LEU A 23 -4.19 -4.01 5.94
CA LEU A 23 -5.45 -3.29 5.84
C LEU A 23 -6.56 -4.28 5.50
N GLU A 24 -7.66 -4.22 6.23
CA GLU A 24 -8.84 -5.05 5.97
C GLU A 24 -10.12 -4.21 6.01
N ARG A 25 -11.03 -4.46 5.08
CA ARG A 25 -12.36 -3.85 5.04
C ARG A 25 -13.43 -4.92 4.97
N ARG A 26 -14.34 -4.93 5.95
CA ARG A 26 -15.57 -5.76 5.94
C ARG A 26 -16.79 -4.87 6.07
N GLY A 27 -17.49 -4.66 4.95
CA GLY A 27 -18.60 -3.72 4.87
C GLY A 27 -18.15 -2.31 5.28
N ARG A 28 -18.67 -1.82 6.40
CA ARG A 28 -18.31 -0.51 6.98
C ARG A 28 -17.10 -0.54 7.90
N ARG A 29 -16.72 -1.72 8.40
CA ARG A 29 -15.63 -1.89 9.36
C ARG A 29 -14.29 -1.92 8.62
N GLY A 30 -13.39 -1.05 9.02
CA GLY A 30 -11.98 -1.08 8.65
C GLY A 30 -11.14 -1.60 9.81
N ILE A 31 -10.05 -2.30 9.49
CA ILE A 31 -9.01 -2.72 10.41
C ILE A 31 -7.66 -2.32 9.82
N LEU A 32 -6.81 -1.73 10.64
CA LEU A 32 -5.41 -1.41 10.36
C LEU A 32 -4.56 -2.13 11.39
N LYS A 33 -3.57 -2.89 10.91
CA LYS A 33 -2.53 -3.48 11.75
C LYS A 33 -1.16 -3.15 11.18
N VAL A 34 -0.27 -2.70 12.04
CA VAL A 34 1.14 -2.46 11.73
C VAL A 34 1.96 -3.43 12.57
N ASP A 35 2.80 -4.23 11.92
CA ASP A 35 3.63 -5.23 12.55
C ASP A 35 2.85 -6.16 13.50
N ASN A 36 3.33 -6.29 14.74
CA ASN A 36 2.71 -7.05 15.82
C ASN A 36 1.95 -6.16 16.81
N GLU A 37 1.62 -4.93 16.43
CA GLU A 37 0.88 -3.99 17.26
C GLU A 37 -0.60 -4.36 17.39
N VAL A 38 -1.27 -3.67 18.31
CA VAL A 38 -2.71 -3.78 18.52
C VAL A 38 -3.46 -3.29 17.28
N GLU A 39 -4.45 -4.07 16.86
CA GLU A 39 -5.28 -3.75 15.72
C GLU A 39 -6.12 -2.49 15.98
N GLN A 40 -5.99 -1.50 15.10
CA GLN A 40 -6.80 -0.30 15.10
C GLN A 40 -8.05 -0.58 14.25
N SER A 41 -9.23 -0.21 14.73
CA SER A 41 -10.48 -0.45 14.00
C SER A 41 -11.37 0.78 13.95
N GLY A 42 -12.14 0.91 12.88
CA GLY A 42 -12.98 2.07 12.62
C GLY A 42 -14.20 1.71 11.77
N LEU A 43 -15.18 2.61 11.76
CA LEU A 43 -16.40 2.47 10.96
C LEU A 43 -16.57 3.68 10.05
N SER A 44 -16.87 3.45 8.78
CA SER A 44 -17.30 4.53 7.89
C SER A 44 -18.65 5.10 8.34
N SER A 45 -18.82 6.41 8.16
CA SER A 45 -20.07 7.11 8.46
C SER A 45 -21.22 6.65 7.56
N GLY A 46 -22.45 6.97 7.96
CA GLY A 46 -23.66 6.63 7.22
C GLY A 46 -24.00 5.13 7.25
N ILE A 47 -24.90 4.71 6.36
CA ILE A 47 -25.42 3.32 6.31
C ILE A 47 -24.81 2.47 5.19
N LEU A 48 -24.10 3.09 4.25
CA LEU A 48 -23.58 2.42 3.06
C LEU A 48 -22.38 1.52 3.39
N ALA A 49 -22.45 0.24 3.03
CA ALA A 49 -21.41 -0.75 3.30
C ALA A 49 -20.64 -1.22 2.05
N MET A 50 -21.24 -1.11 0.86
CA MET A 50 -20.62 -1.56 -0.39
C MET A 50 -19.47 -0.65 -0.82
N LEU A 51 -18.43 -1.26 -1.39
CA LEU A 51 -17.32 -0.58 -2.04
C LEU A 51 -17.54 -0.65 -3.55
N ASN A 52 -17.75 0.50 -4.18
CA ASN A 52 -17.86 0.62 -5.63
C ASN A 52 -16.57 1.29 -6.11
N ALA A 53 -15.56 0.48 -6.41
CA ALA A 53 -14.27 0.92 -6.89
C ALA A 53 -13.98 0.20 -8.21
N ASP A 54 -14.66 0.65 -9.26
CA ASP A 54 -14.41 0.15 -10.62
C ASP A 54 -13.15 0.83 -11.13
N GLY A 55 -12.03 0.12 -11.10
CA GLY A 55 -10.76 0.71 -11.50
C GLY A 55 -9.53 -0.12 -11.16
N ASN A 56 -8.38 0.55 -11.32
CA ASN A 56 -7.05 -0.02 -11.13
C ASN A 56 -6.54 0.36 -9.73
N ILE A 57 -5.56 -0.37 -9.23
CA ILE A 57 -4.97 -0.12 -7.93
C ILE A 57 -3.71 0.71 -8.12
N PHE A 58 -3.60 1.78 -7.34
CA PHE A 58 -2.44 2.66 -7.36
C PHE A 58 -1.60 2.45 -6.11
N ILE A 59 -0.31 2.17 -6.29
CA ILE A 59 0.65 1.92 -5.22
C ILE A 59 1.72 3.00 -5.28
N GLY A 60 2.05 3.59 -4.12
CA GLY A 60 3.08 4.63 -4.02
C GLY A 60 2.63 6.05 -4.35
N GLY A 61 1.46 6.23 -4.96
CA GLY A 61 0.96 7.56 -5.30
C GLY A 61 -0.15 7.55 -6.35
N VAL A 62 -0.40 8.71 -6.95
CA VAL A 62 -1.31 8.92 -8.10
C VAL A 62 -0.80 10.04 -9.01
N HIS A 63 -1.48 10.30 -10.12
CA HIS A 63 -1.04 11.29 -11.12
C HIS A 63 -1.18 12.73 -10.63
N ASP A 64 -2.36 13.08 -10.11
CA ASP A 64 -2.62 14.36 -9.47
C ASP A 64 -2.96 14.10 -8.01
N VAL A 65 -1.98 14.23 -7.10
CA VAL A 65 -2.13 13.83 -5.70
C VAL A 65 -3.24 14.61 -5.01
N TYR A 66 -3.27 15.93 -5.20
CA TYR A 66 -4.30 16.77 -4.60
C TYR A 66 -5.67 16.46 -5.23
N ARG A 67 -5.71 16.39 -6.57
CA ARG A 67 -6.77 15.86 -7.44
C ARG A 67 -7.48 14.64 -6.87
N ASP A 68 -6.74 13.55 -6.95
CA ASP A 68 -7.24 12.20 -6.90
C ASP A 68 -7.38 11.71 -5.44
N THR A 69 -6.74 12.39 -4.46
CA THR A 69 -6.95 12.14 -3.02
C THR A 69 -7.98 13.08 -2.39
N GLY A 70 -8.61 13.97 -3.16
CA GLY A 70 -9.57 14.94 -2.62
C GLY A 70 -8.94 15.92 -1.62
N GLY A 71 -7.68 16.30 -1.84
CA GLY A 71 -6.93 17.22 -0.99
C GLY A 71 -6.36 16.61 0.30
N LEU A 72 -6.48 15.29 0.52
CA LEU A 72 -5.94 14.61 1.70
C LEU A 72 -4.41 14.59 1.71
N HIS A 73 -3.80 14.46 0.53
CA HIS A 73 -2.35 14.42 0.38
C HIS A 73 -1.90 15.41 -0.69
N SER A 74 -0.69 15.96 -0.49
CA SER A 74 -0.04 16.89 -1.42
C SER A 74 1.19 16.30 -2.10
N LYS A 75 1.64 15.12 -1.67
CA LYS A 75 2.84 14.44 -2.16
C LYS A 75 2.60 12.93 -2.26
N ASN A 76 3.23 12.32 -3.24
CA ASN A 76 3.29 10.86 -3.37
C ASN A 76 4.16 10.26 -2.25
N PHE A 77 3.99 8.97 -2.00
CA PHE A 77 4.80 8.24 -1.05
C PHE A 77 6.27 8.21 -1.53
N VAL A 78 7.20 8.34 -0.58
CA VAL A 78 8.63 8.22 -0.81
C VAL A 78 9.16 7.11 0.10
N GLY A 79 9.51 5.99 -0.50
CA GLY A 79 9.99 4.81 0.24
C GLY A 79 9.90 3.53 -0.60
N CYS A 80 10.14 2.40 0.05
CA CYS A 80 10.16 1.08 -0.58
C CYS A 80 8.88 0.30 -0.28
N VAL A 81 8.22 -0.21 -1.31
CA VAL A 81 7.07 -1.12 -1.18
C VAL A 81 7.39 -2.46 -1.83
N ALA A 82 7.05 -3.55 -1.15
CA ALA A 82 7.25 -4.92 -1.61
C ALA A 82 6.17 -5.85 -1.05
N ASP A 83 6.14 -7.09 -1.57
CA ASP A 83 5.31 -8.19 -1.07
C ASP A 83 3.83 -7.83 -0.86
N VAL A 84 3.28 -7.07 -1.81
CA VAL A 84 1.87 -6.64 -1.79
C VAL A 84 0.97 -7.82 -2.14
N ALA A 85 0.04 -8.12 -1.24
CA ALA A 85 -1.02 -9.08 -1.48
C ALA A 85 -2.39 -8.41 -1.36
N LEU A 86 -3.28 -8.70 -2.30
CA LEU A 86 -4.67 -8.26 -2.27
C LEU A 86 -5.58 -9.48 -2.17
N ASN A 87 -6.43 -9.52 -1.15
CA ASN A 87 -7.35 -10.65 -0.92
C ASN A 87 -6.66 -12.03 -0.92
N GLY A 88 -5.40 -12.08 -0.47
CA GLY A 88 -4.59 -13.30 -0.43
C GLY A 88 -3.80 -13.61 -1.70
N GLU A 89 -4.01 -12.86 -2.78
CA GLU A 89 -3.25 -13.02 -4.03
C GLU A 89 -2.05 -12.05 -4.05
N ILE A 90 -0.86 -12.60 -4.30
CA ILE A 90 0.37 -11.81 -4.41
C ILE A 90 0.37 -11.10 -5.75
N ILE A 91 0.55 -9.77 -5.73
CA ILE A 91 0.63 -8.94 -6.92
C ILE A 91 2.09 -8.85 -7.36
N ASP A 92 2.38 -9.23 -8.61
CA ASP A 92 3.69 -8.96 -9.21
C ASP A 92 3.80 -7.49 -9.59
N LEU A 93 4.30 -6.69 -8.65
CA LEU A 93 4.48 -5.28 -8.84
C LEU A 93 5.31 -4.94 -10.08
N MET A 94 6.17 -5.81 -10.63
CA MET A 94 6.92 -5.51 -11.85
C MET A 94 6.23 -6.05 -13.10
N GLY A 95 5.69 -7.28 -13.03
CA GLY A 95 5.13 -7.99 -14.16
C GLY A 95 3.68 -7.65 -14.52
N THR A 96 2.83 -7.29 -13.54
CA THR A 96 1.39 -7.07 -13.80
C THR A 96 0.99 -5.59 -13.89
N ALA A 97 1.96 -4.67 -13.85
CA ALA A 97 1.65 -3.25 -13.87
C ALA A 97 1.22 -2.75 -15.25
N ILE A 98 0.13 -1.97 -15.25
CA ILE A 98 -0.44 -1.33 -16.44
C ILE A 98 0.30 -0.04 -16.78
N ASP A 99 0.72 0.73 -15.76
CA ASP A 99 1.45 1.99 -15.92
C ASP A 99 2.33 2.27 -14.69
N GLY A 100 3.33 3.12 -14.82
CA GLY A 100 4.17 3.57 -13.71
C GLY A 100 5.08 4.72 -14.08
N LYS A 101 5.34 5.62 -13.11
CA LYS A 101 6.20 6.79 -13.30
C LYS A 101 7.28 6.81 -12.23
N ASN A 102 8.53 7.11 -12.59
CA ASN A 102 9.70 7.19 -11.67
C ASN A 102 9.78 6.05 -10.63
N VAL A 103 9.42 4.85 -11.04
CA VAL A 103 9.57 3.62 -10.27
C VAL A 103 10.91 3.00 -10.62
N LYS A 104 11.75 2.77 -9.62
CA LYS A 104 13.03 2.04 -9.75
C LYS A 104 13.01 0.82 -8.83
N PRO A 105 14.07 0.01 -8.74
CA PRO A 105 14.30 -0.95 -7.64
C PRO A 105 14.99 -0.32 -6.42
N CYS A 106 14.77 -0.85 -5.20
CA CYS A 106 15.37 -0.35 -3.96
C CYS A 106 16.80 -0.89 -3.79
N ASP A 107 17.75 -0.04 -3.40
CA ASP A 107 19.17 -0.39 -3.31
C ASP A 107 19.55 -1.22 -2.05
N GLU A 108 18.90 -0.96 -0.90
CA GLU A 108 19.31 -1.51 0.40
C GLU A 108 19.14 -3.03 0.57
N TRP A 109 18.42 -3.68 -0.35
CA TRP A 109 18.13 -5.12 -0.29
C TRP A 109 18.88 -5.96 -1.34
N ILE A 110 19.81 -5.36 -2.08
CA ILE A 110 20.76 -6.05 -2.98
C ILE A 110 21.89 -6.73 -2.17
N SER A 111 21.95 -6.53 -0.86
CA SER A 111 22.86 -7.26 0.03
C SER A 111 22.54 -8.77 0.01
N PRO A 112 23.53 -9.66 -0.20
CA PRO A 112 23.27 -11.09 -0.37
C PRO A 112 22.83 -11.67 0.97
N ARG A 113 21.52 -11.73 1.22
CA ARG A 113 20.97 -12.60 2.26
C ARG A 113 21.33 -14.03 1.88
N ARG A 114 22.44 -14.50 2.47
CA ARG A 114 22.95 -15.85 2.33
C ARG A 114 21.79 -16.83 2.60
N ARG A 115 21.64 -17.77 1.66
CA ARG A 115 20.88 -19.03 1.73
C ARG A 115 19.43 -19.01 1.18
N ARG A 116 19.38 -19.20 -0.14
CA ARG A 116 18.76 -20.37 -0.81
C ARG A 116 17.24 -20.58 -0.59
N LEU A 117 16.44 -19.94 -1.45
CA LEU A 117 15.32 -20.59 -2.12
C LEU A 117 15.32 -20.19 -3.59
N LYS A 118 15.42 -21.19 -4.48
CA LYS A 118 15.28 -21.03 -5.93
C LYS A 118 13.87 -20.52 -6.24
N GLY A 119 13.76 -19.46 -7.04
CA GLY A 119 12.61 -19.29 -7.95
C GLY A 119 11.56 -18.24 -7.64
N ARG A 120 11.78 -17.26 -6.75
CA ARG A 120 10.84 -16.14 -6.59
C ARG A 120 11.52 -14.80 -6.86
N ARG A 121 11.19 -14.17 -7.99
CA ARG A 121 11.60 -12.80 -8.32
C ARG A 121 10.68 -11.84 -7.58
N TYR A 122 11.00 -11.56 -6.32
CA TYR A 122 10.36 -10.46 -5.60
C TYR A 122 10.96 -9.15 -6.13
N GLY A 123 10.17 -8.39 -6.88
CA GLY A 123 10.54 -7.08 -7.40
C GLY A 123 10.22 -5.99 -6.37
N TYR A 124 11.19 -5.14 -6.07
CA TYR A 124 11.07 -4.05 -5.11
C TYR A 124 10.91 -2.72 -5.85
N ILE A 125 10.19 -1.76 -5.25
CA ILE A 125 9.96 -0.46 -5.86
C ILE A 125 10.19 0.68 -4.85
N PRO A 126 11.22 1.54 -5.01
CA PRO A 126 11.18 2.93 -4.61
C PRO A 126 10.02 3.59 -5.31
N CYS A 127 8.98 3.86 -4.55
CA CYS A 127 7.98 4.83 -4.91
C CYS A 127 8.66 6.19 -4.76
N GLN A 128 9.23 6.74 -5.83
CA GLN A 128 9.34 8.20 -5.96
C GLN A 128 8.16 8.75 -6.78
N ASN A 129 7.19 7.88 -7.11
CA ASN A 129 5.90 8.10 -7.75
C ASN A 129 5.08 6.78 -7.76
N TYR A 130 3.95 6.77 -8.48
CA TYR A 130 2.97 5.71 -8.47
C TYR A 130 3.20 4.59 -9.49
N LYS A 131 2.67 3.42 -9.15
CA LYS A 131 2.45 2.31 -10.07
C LYS A 131 0.97 1.94 -10.10
N LYS A 132 0.44 1.75 -11.29
CA LYS A 132 -0.94 1.35 -11.55
C LYS A 132 -0.94 -0.13 -11.93
N VAL A 133 -1.67 -0.94 -11.17
CA VAL A 133 -1.81 -2.39 -11.35
C VAL A 133 -3.27 -2.74 -11.59
#